data_AF-A0A803KXC0-F1
#
_entry.id   AF-A0A803KXC0-F1
#
_cell.length_a   1.000
_cell.length_b   1.000
_cell.length_c   1.000
_cell.angle_alpha   90.00
_cell.angle_beta   90.00
_cell.angle_gamma   90.00
#
_symmetry.space_group_name_H-M   'P 1'
#
loop_
_entity.id
_entity.type
_entity.pdbx_description
1 polymer ?
#
loop_
_entity_poly.entity_id
_entity_poly.type
_entity_poly.pdbx_seq_one_letter_code
_entity_poly.pdbx_strand_id
1 'polypeptide(L)'
;MISCYIRQNRSPEAVALYKRMAVEGVCPDDFTLSCVLKAFSDLGLVCDGKKAHGKAVVLGLEVSNVFVGSALVDMYAKLGQMRNAHLVVDRVVEKDVILFTTLVVGYVQNGEDCEAMKAFNQMIKEGVKANEYTFTSLLVSCGNLKHSCLGMLIHGFIIKCGHEFGVSPQTSLLTMYSKCGMVDDALKVFEHLVNPNLVTWTSLIVGLLQNGREEVALSKFCQMMRSSVLPNCFTMSGALVACSNLATLDQGKQIHTIILKLGLHLNKFIGAALIDFYGRCGCVELAKLVYDGLFARDLVLVNTMMYAYAQNGFEHKTLELFQQMNDLGLEPNDVTLVSVLLACDNAGLVDEGRRIFDSFFGYRNIRITKEHYACMVDIYGRAGRLQEAEALINQADNPDIVLWRTLLSACRLHGDITMAGRIFNKVIELSPKDEGSLVLSSNLYASKGDWNQVICVKSLMRENRLKKSPAMSWVIIGGEVHTFMAGNCSQPNFKEIDCIIKELMKKVKELGYVPATEFVLQNLNEKEKERSLYYHSEKLAIAFSLWKTSGKTSCIRIYKNLKVCGDCHAWIKLVTKVVGREIIARDTKRFHHFKDGVCSCKDYW
;
A
#
# COMPACT_ATOMS: atom_id res chain seq x y z
N MET A 1 -36.79 -18.99 -28.55
CA MET A 1 -37.25 -18.76 -27.16
C MET A 1 -36.11 -18.81 -26.15
N ILE A 2 -35.30 -19.88 -26.11
CA ILE A 2 -34.13 -19.99 -25.20
C ILE A 2 -33.20 -18.77 -25.32
N SER A 3 -32.86 -18.35 -26.55
CA SER A 3 -32.06 -17.15 -26.81
C SER A 3 -32.66 -15.84 -26.26
N CYS A 4 -34.00 -15.74 -26.23
CA CYS A 4 -34.70 -14.57 -25.71
C CYS A 4 -34.58 -14.49 -24.18
N TYR A 5 -34.73 -15.63 -23.48
CA TYR A 5 -34.53 -15.69 -22.03
C TYR A 5 -33.10 -15.29 -21.63
N ILE A 6 -32.09 -15.76 -22.38
CA ILE A 6 -30.69 -15.38 -22.12
C ILE A 6 -30.45 -13.88 -22.34
N ARG A 7 -31.05 -13.27 -23.36
CA ARG A 7 -30.95 -11.81 -23.58
C ARG A 7 -31.62 -11.00 -22.46
N GLN A 8 -32.57 -11.59 -21.73
CA GLN A 8 -33.24 -10.98 -20.59
C GLN A 8 -32.58 -11.36 -19.24
N ASN A 9 -31.40 -12.01 -19.25
CA ASN A 9 -30.73 -12.55 -18.05
C ASN A 9 -31.59 -13.52 -17.23
N ARG A 10 -32.49 -14.25 -17.92
CA ARG A 10 -33.38 -15.27 -17.35
C ARG A 10 -32.81 -16.68 -17.56
N SER A 11 -31.60 -16.90 -17.05
CA SER A 11 -30.84 -18.15 -17.21
C SER A 11 -31.57 -19.38 -16.66
N PRO A 12 -32.30 -19.33 -15.51
CA PRO A 12 -33.07 -20.48 -15.01
C PRO A 12 -34.15 -20.95 -15.99
N GLU A 13 -34.91 -20.04 -16.58
CA GLU A 13 -36.00 -20.34 -17.52
C GLU A 13 -35.47 -20.88 -18.85
N ALA A 14 -34.32 -20.36 -19.31
CA ALA A 14 -33.61 -20.90 -20.47
C ALA A 14 -33.21 -22.37 -20.25
N VAL A 15 -32.67 -22.71 -19.08
CA VAL A 15 -32.29 -24.08 -18.72
C VAL A 15 -33.52 -24.98 -18.60
N ALA A 16 -34.60 -24.52 -17.98
CA ALA A 16 -35.84 -25.28 -17.87
C ALA A 16 -36.42 -25.63 -19.24
N LEU A 17 -36.44 -24.66 -20.17
CA LEU A 17 -36.93 -24.86 -21.52
C LEU A 17 -36.04 -25.82 -22.32
N TYR A 18 -34.71 -25.75 -22.15
CA TYR A 18 -33.78 -26.70 -22.77
C TYR A 18 -33.97 -28.13 -22.24
N LYS A 19 -34.16 -28.30 -20.92
CA LYS A 19 -34.45 -29.62 -20.33
C LYS A 19 -35.75 -30.20 -20.87
N ARG A 20 -36.79 -29.38 -21.01
CA ARG A 20 -38.07 -29.79 -21.62
C ARG A 20 -37.89 -30.20 -23.09
N MET A 21 -37.17 -29.41 -23.88
CA MET A 21 -36.83 -29.73 -25.26
C MET A 21 -36.16 -31.10 -25.41
N ALA A 22 -35.23 -31.42 -24.49
CA ALA A 22 -34.55 -32.71 -24.46
C ALA A 22 -35.50 -33.88 -24.10
N VAL A 23 -36.44 -33.67 -23.17
CA VAL A 23 -37.47 -34.67 -22.80
C VAL A 23 -38.46 -34.92 -23.94
N GLU A 24 -38.83 -33.88 -24.68
CA GLU A 24 -39.71 -33.97 -25.85
C GLU A 24 -39.01 -34.54 -27.09
N GLY A 25 -37.73 -34.93 -26.98
CA GLY A 25 -36.96 -35.55 -28.07
C GLY A 25 -36.52 -34.59 -29.18
N VAL A 26 -36.64 -33.28 -28.97
CA VAL A 26 -36.25 -32.28 -29.97
C VAL A 26 -34.74 -32.04 -29.91
N CYS A 27 -34.05 -32.26 -31.02
CA CYS A 27 -32.60 -32.07 -31.11
C CYS A 27 -32.24 -30.56 -31.09
N PRO A 28 -31.28 -30.14 -30.25
CA PRO A 28 -30.82 -28.76 -30.26
C PRO A 28 -29.95 -28.48 -31.48
N ASP A 29 -30.14 -27.30 -32.07
CA ASP A 29 -29.24 -26.74 -33.08
C ASP A 29 -28.06 -26.00 -32.45
N ASP A 30 -27.17 -25.49 -33.29
CA ASP A 30 -25.98 -24.74 -32.91
C ASP A 30 -26.30 -23.44 -32.15
N PHE A 31 -27.35 -22.73 -32.56
CA PHE A 31 -27.82 -21.52 -31.86
C PHE A 31 -28.38 -21.84 -30.47
N THR A 32 -29.15 -22.92 -30.33
CA THR A 32 -29.71 -23.38 -29.06
C THR A 32 -28.62 -23.80 -28.09
N LEU A 33 -27.64 -24.58 -28.55
CA LEU A 33 -26.50 -25.00 -27.75
C LEU A 33 -25.68 -23.78 -27.29
N SER A 34 -25.32 -22.87 -28.21
CA SER A 34 -24.52 -21.69 -27.88
C SER A 34 -25.20 -20.80 -26.84
N CYS A 35 -26.53 -20.65 -26.90
CA CYS A 35 -27.29 -19.87 -25.93
C CYS A 35 -27.41 -20.57 -24.56
N VAL A 36 -27.71 -21.87 -24.53
CA VAL A 36 -27.93 -22.57 -23.25
C VAL A 36 -26.61 -22.78 -22.49
N LEU A 37 -25.48 -22.91 -23.19
CA LEU A 37 -24.16 -23.02 -22.56
C LEU A 37 -23.82 -21.80 -21.69
N LYS A 38 -24.19 -20.60 -22.14
CA LYS A 38 -24.11 -19.38 -21.34
C LYS A 38 -24.97 -19.45 -20.07
N ALA A 39 -26.17 -20.01 -20.18
CA ALA A 39 -27.06 -20.21 -19.02
C ALA A 39 -26.42 -21.12 -17.97
N PHE A 40 -25.72 -22.17 -18.40
CA PHE A 40 -25.05 -23.09 -17.48
C PHE A 40 -23.86 -22.46 -16.77
N SER A 41 -23.08 -21.61 -17.44
CA SER A 41 -21.99 -20.88 -16.78
C SER A 41 -22.52 -19.84 -15.81
N ASP A 42 -23.55 -19.08 -16.17
CA ASP A 42 -24.20 -18.08 -15.29
C ASP A 42 -24.74 -18.72 -13.99
N LEU A 43 -25.22 -19.98 -14.07
CA LEU A 43 -25.82 -20.71 -12.94
C LEU A 43 -24.86 -21.68 -12.24
N GLY A 44 -23.61 -21.80 -12.68
CA GLY A 44 -22.66 -22.76 -12.10
C GLY A 44 -22.98 -24.25 -12.36
N LEU A 45 -23.78 -24.56 -13.40
CA LEU A 45 -24.31 -25.91 -13.65
C LEU A 45 -23.35 -26.80 -14.44
N VAL A 46 -22.27 -27.24 -13.79
CA VAL A 46 -21.20 -28.05 -14.41
C VAL A 46 -21.72 -29.35 -15.05
N CYS A 47 -22.58 -30.10 -14.35
CA CYS A 47 -23.08 -31.38 -14.85
C CYS A 47 -23.97 -31.23 -16.07
N ASP A 48 -24.87 -30.23 -16.07
CA ASP A 48 -25.75 -29.96 -17.20
C ASP A 48 -24.96 -29.43 -18.41
N GLY A 49 -23.95 -28.58 -18.18
CA GLY A 49 -23.01 -28.15 -19.23
C GLY A 49 -22.27 -29.31 -19.88
N LYS A 50 -21.79 -30.28 -19.10
CA LYS A 50 -21.14 -31.51 -19.63
C LYS A 50 -22.11 -32.39 -20.42
N LYS A 51 -23.37 -32.50 -20.01
CA LYS A 51 -24.41 -33.23 -20.78
C LYS A 51 -24.68 -32.56 -22.12
N ALA A 52 -24.82 -31.24 -22.13
CA ALA A 52 -25.01 -30.46 -23.36
C ALA A 52 -23.79 -30.57 -24.28
N HIS A 53 -22.57 -30.56 -23.74
CA HIS A 53 -21.37 -30.83 -24.51
C HIS A 53 -21.40 -32.23 -25.12
N GLY A 54 -21.72 -33.29 -24.34
CA GLY A 54 -21.87 -34.64 -24.88
C GLY A 54 -22.90 -34.72 -26.03
N LYS A 55 -24.01 -33.97 -25.94
CA LYS A 55 -24.97 -33.86 -27.04
C LYS A 55 -24.37 -33.15 -28.27
N ALA A 56 -23.59 -32.08 -28.08
CA ALA A 56 -22.86 -31.40 -29.16
C ALA A 56 -21.87 -32.34 -29.87
N VAL A 57 -21.19 -33.22 -29.13
CA VAL A 57 -20.31 -34.26 -29.70
C VAL A 57 -21.10 -35.24 -30.56
N VAL A 58 -22.21 -35.77 -30.05
CA VAL A 58 -23.07 -36.73 -30.79
C VAL A 58 -23.63 -36.12 -32.07
N LEU A 59 -23.93 -34.82 -32.06
CA LEU A 59 -24.41 -34.09 -33.23
C LEU A 59 -23.29 -33.64 -34.18
N GLY A 60 -22.01 -33.87 -33.83
CA GLY A 60 -20.84 -33.41 -34.58
C GLY A 60 -20.56 -31.91 -34.50
N LEU A 61 -21.42 -31.14 -33.80
CA LEU A 61 -21.37 -29.68 -33.74
C LEU A 61 -20.17 -29.14 -32.97
N GLU A 62 -19.62 -29.90 -32.01
CA GLU A 62 -18.39 -29.52 -31.29
C GLU A 62 -17.20 -29.37 -32.26
N VAL A 63 -17.09 -30.25 -33.25
CA VAL A 63 -15.94 -30.33 -34.16
C VAL A 63 -16.13 -29.42 -35.38
N SER A 64 -17.35 -29.37 -35.91
CA SER A 64 -17.67 -28.70 -37.18
C SER A 64 -18.11 -27.24 -37.04
N ASN A 65 -18.50 -26.79 -35.84
CA ASN A 65 -19.04 -25.43 -35.64
C ASN A 65 -18.24 -24.65 -34.59
N VAL A 66 -17.42 -23.71 -35.06
CA VAL A 66 -16.55 -22.87 -34.23
C VAL A 66 -17.32 -22.00 -33.21
N PHE A 67 -18.58 -21.65 -33.50
CA PHE A 67 -19.41 -20.88 -32.57
C PHE A 67 -19.81 -21.73 -31.36
N VAL A 68 -20.20 -22.99 -31.58
CA VAL A 68 -20.49 -23.95 -30.51
C VAL A 68 -19.20 -24.26 -29.73
N GLY A 69 -18.08 -24.46 -30.42
CA GLY A 69 -16.76 -24.61 -29.81
C GLY A 69 -16.40 -23.44 -28.89
N SER A 70 -16.54 -22.20 -29.37
CA SER A 70 -16.26 -20.99 -28.58
C SER A 70 -17.18 -20.87 -27.36
N ALA A 71 -18.47 -21.19 -27.50
CA ALA A 71 -19.42 -21.19 -26.38
C ALA A 71 -19.10 -22.28 -25.34
N LEU A 72 -18.61 -23.45 -25.76
CA LEU A 72 -18.14 -24.51 -24.87
C LEU A 72 -16.89 -24.10 -24.10
N VAL A 73 -15.93 -23.44 -24.77
CA VAL A 73 -14.71 -22.89 -24.14
C VAL A 73 -15.08 -21.84 -23.09
N ASP A 74 -15.94 -20.86 -23.43
CA ASP A 74 -16.41 -19.83 -22.48
C ASP A 74 -17.11 -20.45 -21.27
N MET A 75 -17.99 -21.43 -21.51
CA MET A 75 -18.70 -22.14 -20.46
C MET A 75 -17.74 -22.86 -19.51
N TYR A 76 -16.79 -23.64 -20.05
CA TYR A 76 -15.81 -24.34 -19.21
C TYR A 76 -14.87 -23.38 -18.48
N ALA A 77 -14.42 -22.29 -19.11
CA ALA A 77 -13.55 -21.31 -18.50
C ALA A 77 -14.21 -20.63 -17.30
N LYS A 78 -15.47 -20.20 -17.42
CA LYS A 78 -16.24 -19.59 -16.32
C LYS A 78 -16.53 -20.56 -15.18
N LEU A 79 -16.53 -21.86 -15.45
CA LEU A 79 -16.69 -22.92 -14.44
C LEU A 79 -15.35 -23.41 -13.86
N GLY A 80 -14.22 -22.77 -14.22
CA GLY A 80 -12.88 -23.14 -13.75
C GLY A 80 -12.36 -24.47 -14.32
N GLN A 81 -12.94 -24.97 -15.40
CA GLN A 81 -12.61 -26.27 -16.02
C GLN A 81 -11.69 -26.09 -17.24
N MET A 82 -10.57 -25.36 -17.08
CA MET A 82 -9.70 -24.96 -18.19
C MET A 82 -9.13 -26.12 -19.01
N ARG A 83 -8.88 -27.27 -18.38
CA ARG A 83 -8.47 -28.49 -19.11
C ARG A 83 -9.51 -28.92 -20.15
N ASN A 84 -10.80 -28.86 -19.81
CA ASN A 84 -11.86 -29.22 -20.75
C ASN A 84 -12.01 -28.15 -21.84
N ALA A 85 -11.85 -26.87 -21.49
CA ALA A 85 -11.84 -25.78 -22.45
C ALA A 85 -10.75 -25.97 -23.51
N HIS A 86 -9.52 -26.31 -23.10
CA HIS A 86 -8.41 -26.58 -24.01
C HIS A 86 -8.70 -27.77 -24.95
N LEU A 87 -9.22 -28.87 -24.41
CA LEU A 87 -9.56 -30.05 -25.21
C LEU A 87 -10.61 -29.76 -26.28
N VAL A 88 -11.57 -28.87 -26.01
CA VAL A 88 -12.53 -28.43 -27.03
C VAL A 88 -11.81 -27.72 -28.18
N VAL A 89 -10.88 -26.81 -27.86
CA VAL A 89 -10.11 -26.10 -28.90
C VAL A 89 -9.33 -27.08 -29.77
N ASP A 90 -8.65 -28.06 -29.19
CA ASP A 90 -7.90 -29.07 -29.94
C ASP A 90 -8.77 -29.81 -30.96
N ARG A 91 -10.05 -30.05 -30.62
CA ARG A 91 -11.01 -30.81 -31.43
C ARG A 91 -11.72 -30.01 -32.51
N VAL A 92 -11.89 -28.69 -32.35
CA VAL A 92 -12.49 -27.84 -33.38
C VAL A 92 -11.58 -27.82 -34.62
N VAL A 93 -12.11 -28.13 -35.80
CA VAL A 93 -11.30 -28.22 -37.03
C VAL A 93 -10.92 -26.84 -37.56
N GLU A 94 -11.91 -25.97 -37.73
CA GLU A 94 -11.71 -24.59 -38.19
C GLU A 94 -11.66 -23.65 -36.98
N LYS A 95 -10.45 -23.28 -36.58
CA LYS A 95 -10.21 -22.42 -35.43
C LYS A 95 -10.15 -20.96 -35.89
N ASP A 96 -10.91 -20.10 -35.22
CA ASP A 96 -10.95 -18.67 -35.50
C ASP A 96 -10.38 -17.83 -34.36
N VAL A 97 -10.36 -16.51 -34.55
CA VAL A 97 -9.87 -15.55 -33.55
C VAL A 97 -10.71 -15.58 -32.26
N ILE A 98 -12.01 -15.87 -32.36
CA ILE A 98 -12.92 -15.85 -31.20
C ILE A 98 -12.62 -17.04 -30.30
N LEU A 99 -12.44 -18.24 -30.87
CA LEU A 99 -12.12 -19.46 -30.13
C LEU A 99 -10.83 -19.31 -29.33
N PHE A 100 -9.74 -18.88 -29.98
CA PHE A 100 -8.46 -18.66 -29.32
C PHE A 100 -8.50 -17.52 -28.31
N THR A 101 -9.18 -16.42 -28.63
CA THR A 101 -9.33 -15.30 -27.68
C THR A 101 -10.09 -15.74 -26.43
N THR A 102 -11.13 -16.54 -26.58
CA THR A 102 -11.91 -17.09 -25.45
C THR A 102 -11.04 -18.01 -24.59
N LEU A 103 -10.20 -18.84 -25.20
CA LEU A 103 -9.24 -19.69 -24.48
C LEU A 103 -8.22 -18.87 -23.70
N VAL A 104 -7.60 -17.86 -24.34
CA VAL A 104 -6.61 -16.96 -23.71
C VAL A 104 -7.25 -16.20 -22.54
N VAL A 105 -8.42 -15.58 -22.76
CA VAL A 105 -9.17 -14.88 -21.70
C VAL A 105 -9.48 -15.81 -20.55
N GLY A 106 -9.95 -17.04 -20.85
CA GLY A 106 -10.27 -18.05 -19.85
C GLY A 106 -9.09 -18.42 -18.97
N TYR A 107 -7.90 -18.62 -19.55
CA TYR A 107 -6.68 -18.90 -18.77
C TYR A 107 -6.31 -17.74 -17.86
N VAL A 108 -6.33 -16.50 -18.37
CA VAL A 108 -6.01 -15.30 -17.58
C VAL A 108 -6.99 -15.10 -16.42
N GLN A 109 -8.30 -15.31 -16.66
CA GLN A 109 -9.32 -15.18 -15.62
C GLN A 109 -9.19 -16.24 -14.51
N ASN A 110 -8.63 -17.41 -14.82
CA ASN A 110 -8.36 -18.47 -13.86
C ASN A 110 -6.94 -18.40 -13.24
N GLY A 111 -6.16 -17.35 -13.55
CA GLY A 111 -4.80 -17.17 -13.04
C GLY A 111 -3.73 -18.07 -13.67
N GLU A 112 -4.06 -18.76 -14.76
CA GLU A 112 -3.17 -19.65 -15.51
C GLU A 112 -2.39 -18.86 -16.59
N ASP A 113 -1.69 -17.82 -16.17
CA ASP A 113 -1.06 -16.82 -17.05
C ASP A 113 -0.05 -17.41 -18.05
N CYS A 114 0.68 -18.46 -17.66
CA CYS A 114 1.63 -19.17 -18.53
C CYS A 114 0.95 -19.95 -19.65
N GLU A 115 -0.20 -20.57 -19.37
CA GLU A 115 -0.97 -21.33 -20.36
C GLU A 115 -1.64 -20.39 -21.36
N ALA A 116 -2.07 -19.20 -20.92
CA ALA A 116 -2.54 -18.14 -21.82
C ALA A 116 -1.49 -17.79 -22.90
N MET A 117 -0.22 -17.70 -22.51
CA MET A 117 0.88 -17.42 -23.43
C MET A 117 1.14 -18.57 -24.41
N LYS A 118 0.99 -19.82 -23.96
CA LYS A 118 1.10 -21.00 -24.83
C LYS A 118 -0.04 -21.06 -25.84
N ALA A 119 -1.27 -20.79 -25.40
CA ALA A 119 -2.45 -20.71 -26.27
C ALA A 119 -2.29 -19.61 -27.34
N PHE A 120 -1.73 -18.45 -26.98
CA PHE A 120 -1.40 -17.41 -27.95
C PHE A 120 -0.30 -17.86 -28.94
N ASN A 121 0.74 -18.55 -28.48
CA ASN A 121 1.77 -19.08 -29.38
C ASN A 121 1.17 -20.11 -30.37
N GLN A 122 0.23 -20.94 -29.92
CA GLN A 122 -0.51 -21.85 -30.79
C GLN A 122 -1.33 -21.09 -31.84
N MET A 123 -2.09 -20.07 -31.41
CA MET A 123 -2.86 -19.20 -32.29
C MET A 123 -1.99 -18.60 -33.43
N ILE A 124 -0.79 -18.12 -33.11
CA ILE A 124 0.15 -17.58 -34.09
C ILE A 124 0.69 -18.67 -35.03
N LYS A 125 1.03 -19.86 -34.51
CA LYS A 125 1.51 -21.01 -35.32
C LYS A 125 0.46 -21.49 -36.32
N GLU A 126 -0.81 -21.41 -35.95
CA GLU A 126 -1.93 -21.76 -36.82
C GLU A 126 -2.34 -20.64 -37.78
N GLY A 127 -1.62 -19.51 -37.78
CA GLY A 127 -1.86 -18.39 -38.70
C GLY A 127 -3.08 -17.54 -38.35
N VAL A 128 -3.67 -17.72 -37.16
CA VAL A 128 -4.82 -16.94 -36.70
C VAL A 128 -4.33 -15.60 -36.14
N LYS A 129 -4.84 -14.49 -36.71
CA LYS A 129 -4.47 -13.14 -36.26
C LYS A 129 -5.17 -12.78 -34.96
N ALA A 130 -4.40 -12.34 -33.97
CA ALA A 130 -4.93 -11.83 -32.71
C ALA A 130 -5.68 -10.51 -32.88
N ASN A 131 -6.64 -10.28 -31.99
CA ASN A 131 -7.41 -9.04 -31.93
C ASN A 131 -7.10 -8.24 -30.66
N GLU A 132 -7.75 -7.08 -30.53
CA GLU A 132 -7.66 -6.18 -29.38
C GLU A 132 -7.90 -6.87 -28.03
N TYR A 133 -8.86 -7.80 -27.95
CA TYR A 133 -9.19 -8.53 -26.72
C TYR A 133 -8.13 -9.58 -26.37
N THR A 134 -7.55 -10.24 -27.37
CA THR A 134 -6.41 -11.15 -27.18
C THR A 134 -5.24 -10.39 -26.55
N PHE A 135 -4.85 -9.25 -27.15
CA PHE A 135 -3.75 -8.43 -26.66
C PHE A 135 -4.00 -7.86 -25.27
N THR A 136 -5.22 -7.35 -25.02
CA THR A 136 -5.65 -6.86 -23.70
C THR A 136 -5.43 -7.93 -22.62
N SER A 137 -5.81 -9.19 -22.90
CA SER A 137 -5.67 -10.30 -21.96
C SER A 137 -4.21 -10.72 -21.74
N LEU A 138 -3.42 -10.77 -22.82
CA LEU A 138 -1.99 -11.11 -22.73
C LEU A 138 -1.20 -10.07 -21.93
N LEU A 139 -1.54 -8.78 -22.07
CA LEU A 139 -0.92 -7.70 -21.28
C LEU A 139 -1.26 -7.81 -19.79
N VAL A 140 -2.50 -8.20 -19.45
CA VAL A 140 -2.88 -8.50 -18.07
C VAL A 140 -2.03 -9.64 -17.51
N SER A 141 -1.88 -10.74 -18.26
CA SER A 141 -1.00 -11.86 -17.89
C SER A 141 0.46 -11.44 -17.69
N CYS A 142 1.02 -10.66 -18.62
CA CYS A 142 2.37 -10.12 -18.49
C CYS A 142 2.54 -9.27 -17.22
N GLY A 143 1.53 -8.45 -16.89
CA GLY A 143 1.52 -7.64 -15.68
C GLY A 143 1.39 -8.47 -14.39
N ASN A 144 0.58 -9.52 -14.40
CA ASN A 144 0.43 -10.44 -13.27
C ASN A 144 1.75 -11.20 -12.99
N LEU A 145 2.40 -11.67 -14.05
CA LEU A 145 3.72 -12.32 -14.00
C LEU A 145 4.86 -11.33 -13.71
N LYS A 146 4.61 -10.01 -13.77
CA LYS A 146 5.62 -8.95 -13.72
C LYS A 146 6.78 -9.15 -14.72
N HIS A 147 6.49 -9.76 -15.87
CA HIS A 147 7.48 -10.12 -16.87
C HIS A 147 7.65 -9.01 -17.92
N SER A 148 8.45 -7.99 -17.59
CA SER A 148 8.63 -6.79 -18.42
C SER A 148 9.05 -7.09 -19.87
N CYS A 149 10.00 -8.01 -20.09
CA CYS A 149 10.44 -8.36 -21.45
C CYS A 149 9.31 -8.91 -22.33
N LEU A 150 8.47 -9.78 -21.76
CA LEU A 150 7.35 -10.36 -22.48
C LEU A 150 6.28 -9.30 -22.80
N GLY A 151 6.01 -8.41 -21.84
CA GLY A 151 5.13 -7.27 -22.05
C GLY A 151 5.60 -6.35 -23.19
N MET A 152 6.91 -6.09 -23.28
CA MET A 152 7.49 -5.32 -24.40
C MET A 152 7.38 -6.04 -25.74
N LEU A 153 7.54 -7.37 -25.77
CA LEU A 153 7.33 -8.15 -26.99
C LEU A 153 5.87 -8.05 -27.46
N ILE A 154 4.91 -8.23 -26.56
CA ILE A 154 3.47 -8.09 -26.88
C ILE A 154 3.16 -6.66 -27.34
N HIS A 155 3.73 -5.63 -26.72
CA HIS A 155 3.60 -4.25 -27.19
C HIS A 155 4.10 -4.09 -28.65
N GLY A 156 5.26 -4.65 -28.98
CA GLY A 156 5.76 -4.65 -30.36
C GLY A 156 4.83 -5.38 -31.35
N PHE A 157 4.18 -6.46 -30.92
CA PHE A 157 3.16 -7.15 -31.72
C PHE A 157 1.91 -6.30 -31.95
N ILE A 158 1.43 -5.59 -30.93
CA ILE A 158 0.27 -4.69 -31.04
C ILE A 158 0.51 -3.64 -32.14
N ILE A 159 1.70 -3.03 -32.16
CA ILE A 159 2.11 -2.05 -33.18
C ILE A 159 2.17 -2.71 -34.57
N LYS A 160 2.80 -3.87 -34.69
CA LYS A 160 2.90 -4.59 -35.98
C LYS A 160 1.54 -5.03 -36.53
N CYS A 161 0.57 -5.25 -35.65
CA CYS A 161 -0.78 -5.66 -36.03
C CYS A 161 -1.74 -4.48 -36.24
N GLY A 162 -1.32 -3.23 -36.05
CA GLY A 162 -2.16 -2.04 -36.27
C GLY A 162 -3.18 -1.78 -35.15
N HIS A 163 -2.93 -2.27 -33.93
CA HIS A 163 -3.81 -2.11 -32.77
C HIS A 163 -3.28 -1.08 -31.75
N GLU A 164 -2.31 -0.24 -32.13
CA GLU A 164 -1.62 0.70 -31.25
C GLU A 164 -2.49 1.85 -30.74
N PHE A 165 -3.58 2.17 -31.43
CA PHE A 165 -4.50 3.27 -31.08
C PHE A 165 -5.77 2.80 -30.35
N GLY A 166 -5.90 1.51 -30.06
CA GLY A 166 -7.03 0.98 -29.30
C GLY A 166 -6.97 1.41 -27.83
N VAL A 167 -8.04 2.02 -27.32
CA VAL A 167 -8.10 2.49 -25.91
C VAL A 167 -7.92 1.34 -24.92
N SER A 168 -8.47 0.15 -25.22
CA SER A 168 -8.34 -1.02 -24.35
C SER A 168 -6.89 -1.54 -24.29
N PRO A 169 -6.20 -1.83 -25.42
CA PRO A 169 -4.79 -2.21 -25.45
C PRO A 169 -3.90 -1.17 -24.79
N GLN A 170 -4.13 0.12 -25.03
CA GLN A 170 -3.34 1.20 -24.41
C GLN A 170 -3.54 1.24 -22.89
N THR A 171 -4.78 1.08 -22.40
CA THR A 171 -5.06 1.01 -20.95
C THR A 171 -4.41 -0.22 -20.31
N SER A 172 -4.42 -1.37 -20.99
CA SER A 172 -3.74 -2.58 -20.53
C SER A 172 -2.22 -2.49 -20.61
N LEU A 173 -1.66 -1.81 -21.63
CA LEU A 173 -0.24 -1.54 -21.75
C LEU A 173 0.25 -0.70 -20.58
N LEU A 174 -0.47 0.40 -20.30
CA LEU A 174 -0.20 1.26 -19.16
C LEU A 174 -0.23 0.48 -17.85
N THR A 175 -1.24 -0.37 -17.65
CA THR A 175 -1.37 -1.21 -16.45
C THR A 175 -0.22 -2.22 -16.34
N MET A 176 0.15 -2.86 -17.45
CA MET A 176 1.25 -3.83 -17.52
C MET A 176 2.58 -3.17 -17.17
N TYR A 177 2.89 -2.02 -17.79
CA TYR A 177 4.11 -1.26 -17.51
C TYR A 177 4.17 -0.82 -16.04
N SER A 178 3.06 -0.34 -15.48
CA SER A 178 2.97 0.03 -14.07
C SER A 178 3.23 -1.17 -13.14
N LYS A 179 2.62 -2.33 -13.41
CA LYS A 179 2.83 -3.56 -12.61
C LYS A 179 4.27 -4.10 -12.70
N CYS A 180 4.94 -3.86 -13.83
CA CYS A 180 6.35 -4.22 -14.04
C CYS A 180 7.35 -3.20 -13.44
N GLY A 181 6.87 -2.12 -12.81
CA GLY A 181 7.72 -1.06 -12.26
C GLY A 181 8.27 -0.09 -13.31
N MET A 182 7.88 -0.21 -14.57
CA MET A 182 8.34 0.64 -15.68
C MET A 182 7.41 1.84 -15.85
N VAL A 183 7.32 2.66 -14.79
CA VAL A 183 6.32 3.74 -14.67
C VAL A 183 6.49 4.83 -15.72
N ASP A 184 7.72 5.17 -16.07
CA ASP A 184 7.97 6.22 -17.05
C ASP A 184 7.52 5.79 -18.45
N ASP A 185 7.57 4.50 -18.78
CA ASP A 185 6.99 3.97 -20.02
C ASP A 185 5.46 3.93 -19.97
N ALA A 186 4.86 3.66 -18.80
CA ALA A 186 3.42 3.79 -18.61
C ALA A 186 2.94 5.24 -18.83
N LEU A 187 3.71 6.24 -18.38
CA LEU A 187 3.44 7.65 -18.63
C LEU A 187 3.54 8.01 -20.11
N LYS A 188 4.56 7.50 -20.83
CA LYS A 188 4.66 7.69 -22.29
C LYS A 188 3.44 7.11 -23.01
N VAL A 189 3.00 5.90 -22.66
CA VAL A 189 1.77 5.31 -23.25
C VAL A 189 0.57 6.22 -23.00
N PHE A 190 0.45 6.80 -21.80
CA PHE A 190 -0.61 7.73 -21.47
C PHE A 190 -0.57 9.05 -22.28
N GLU A 191 0.62 9.57 -22.57
CA GLU A 191 0.77 10.80 -23.35
C GLU A 191 0.33 10.66 -24.81
N HIS A 192 0.36 9.42 -25.35
CA HIS A 192 -0.10 9.12 -26.71
C HIS A 192 -1.59 8.76 -26.79
N LEU A 193 -2.29 8.67 -25.65
CA LEU A 193 -3.72 8.35 -25.59
C LEU A 193 -4.57 9.56 -25.99
N VAL A 194 -5.38 9.40 -27.03
CA VAL A 194 -6.38 10.40 -27.44
C VAL A 194 -7.68 10.14 -26.67
N ASN A 195 -8.15 11.15 -25.92
CA ASN A 195 -9.34 11.08 -25.08
C ASN A 195 -9.35 9.93 -24.03
N PRO A 196 -8.43 9.93 -23.05
CA PRO A 196 -8.42 8.91 -22.01
C PRO A 196 -9.74 8.87 -21.23
N ASN A 197 -10.32 7.68 -21.09
CA ASN A 197 -11.56 7.49 -20.34
C ASN A 197 -11.30 7.31 -18.84
N LEU A 198 -12.37 7.23 -18.04
CA LEU A 198 -12.29 7.03 -16.58
C LEU A 198 -11.41 5.84 -16.17
N VAL A 199 -11.49 4.72 -16.90
CA VAL A 199 -10.70 3.52 -16.60
C VAL A 199 -9.22 3.80 -16.81
N THR A 200 -8.85 4.42 -17.94
CA THR A 200 -7.46 4.78 -18.24
C THR A 200 -6.86 5.72 -17.19
N TRP A 201 -7.60 6.77 -16.79
CA TRP A 201 -7.17 7.69 -15.73
C TRP A 201 -6.99 6.99 -14.39
N THR A 202 -7.96 6.14 -14.01
CA THR A 202 -7.91 5.39 -12.75
C THR A 202 -6.73 4.43 -12.71
N SER A 203 -6.49 3.68 -13.79
CA SER A 203 -5.35 2.77 -13.91
C SER A 203 -4.01 3.50 -13.80
N LEU A 204 -3.89 4.69 -14.40
CA LEU A 204 -2.67 5.52 -14.27
C LEU A 204 -2.43 5.96 -12.83
N ILE A 205 -3.46 6.53 -12.20
CA ILE A 205 -3.33 7.05 -10.82
C ILE A 205 -2.97 5.90 -9.87
N VAL A 206 -3.65 4.76 -9.96
CA VAL A 206 -3.34 3.58 -9.13
C VAL A 206 -1.93 3.04 -9.44
N GLY A 207 -1.56 2.94 -10.71
CA GLY A 207 -0.24 2.48 -11.12
C GLY A 207 0.90 3.38 -10.61
N LEU A 208 0.72 4.70 -10.63
CA LEU A 208 1.66 5.67 -10.06
C LEU A 208 1.81 5.50 -8.54
N LEU A 209 0.70 5.30 -7.83
CA LEU A 209 0.71 5.10 -6.37
C LEU A 209 1.39 3.80 -5.95
N GLN A 210 1.15 2.71 -6.68
CA GLN A 210 1.81 1.42 -6.44
C GLN A 210 3.34 1.48 -6.60
N ASN A 211 3.84 2.50 -7.30
CA ASN A 211 5.26 2.71 -7.53
C ASN A 211 5.83 3.95 -6.81
N GLY A 212 5.14 4.47 -5.79
CA GLY A 212 5.65 5.58 -4.96
C GLY A 212 5.83 6.90 -5.72
N ARG A 213 4.96 7.18 -6.70
CA ARG A 213 4.95 8.44 -7.48
C ARG A 213 3.73 9.30 -7.12
N GLU A 214 3.53 9.55 -5.82
CA GLU A 214 2.33 10.21 -5.28
C GLU A 214 2.10 11.62 -5.84
N GLU A 215 3.16 12.42 -5.97
CA GLU A 215 3.05 13.79 -6.49
C GLU A 215 2.55 13.80 -7.94
N VAL A 216 3.06 12.87 -8.76
CA VAL A 216 2.65 12.71 -10.15
C VAL A 216 1.20 12.20 -10.20
N ALA A 217 0.82 11.28 -9.31
CA ALA A 217 -0.55 10.77 -9.22
C ALA A 217 -1.56 11.89 -8.92
N LEU A 218 -1.26 12.78 -7.97
CA LEU A 218 -2.11 13.94 -7.67
C LEU A 218 -2.16 14.94 -8.84
N SER A 219 -1.04 15.17 -9.50
CA SER A 219 -1.00 16.02 -10.69
C SER A 219 -1.90 15.47 -11.81
N LYS A 220 -1.84 14.15 -12.06
CA LYS A 220 -2.70 13.47 -13.04
C LYS A 220 -4.18 13.46 -12.62
N PHE A 221 -4.48 13.31 -11.33
CA PHE A 221 -5.84 13.48 -10.80
C PHE A 221 -6.39 14.90 -11.07
N CYS A 222 -5.60 15.94 -10.81
CA CYS A 222 -5.98 17.31 -11.13
C CYS A 222 -6.19 17.51 -12.64
N GLN A 223 -5.36 16.89 -13.49
CA GLN A 223 -5.52 16.92 -14.94
C GLN A 223 -6.83 16.25 -15.37
N MET A 224 -7.15 15.08 -14.83
CA MET A 224 -8.41 14.37 -15.06
C MET A 224 -9.64 15.24 -14.76
N MET A 225 -9.63 15.91 -13.61
CA MET A 225 -10.71 16.83 -13.20
C MET A 225 -10.85 18.01 -14.16
N ARG A 226 -9.73 18.60 -14.63
CA ARG A 226 -9.74 19.68 -15.63
C ARG A 226 -10.25 19.21 -17.00
N SER A 227 -10.01 17.96 -17.34
CA SER A 227 -10.57 17.30 -18.53
C SER A 227 -12.04 16.90 -18.36
N SER A 228 -12.72 17.31 -17.27
CA SER A 228 -14.13 17.05 -17.00
C SER A 228 -14.49 15.56 -16.94
N VAL A 229 -13.52 14.68 -16.66
CA VAL A 229 -13.77 13.27 -16.42
C VAL A 229 -14.10 13.07 -14.95
N LEU A 230 -15.34 12.64 -14.65
CA LEU A 230 -15.79 12.47 -13.28
C LEU A 230 -15.09 11.27 -12.61
N PRO A 231 -14.44 11.46 -11.45
CA PRO A 231 -13.78 10.39 -10.72
C PRO A 231 -14.79 9.43 -10.07
N ASN A 232 -14.44 8.15 -10.02
CA ASN A 232 -15.19 7.16 -9.26
C ASN A 232 -14.57 6.96 -7.85
N CYS A 233 -15.12 6.02 -7.09
CA CYS A 233 -14.63 5.72 -5.74
C CYS A 233 -13.17 5.26 -5.71
N PHE A 234 -12.70 4.54 -6.73
CA PHE A 234 -11.32 4.09 -6.82
C PHE A 234 -10.36 5.24 -7.12
N THR A 235 -10.71 6.13 -8.05
CA THR A 235 -9.94 7.33 -8.33
C THR A 235 -9.81 8.23 -7.10
N MET A 236 -10.93 8.45 -6.39
CA MET A 236 -10.95 9.26 -5.17
C MET A 236 -10.13 8.65 -4.04
N SER A 237 -10.25 7.34 -3.83
CA SER A 237 -9.45 6.61 -2.83
C SER A 237 -7.96 6.70 -3.15
N GLY A 238 -7.59 6.56 -4.43
CA GLY A 238 -6.21 6.75 -4.88
C GLY A 238 -5.69 8.16 -4.59
N ALA A 239 -6.45 9.20 -4.91
CA ALA A 239 -6.07 10.59 -4.62
C ALA A 239 -5.91 10.85 -3.11
N LEU A 240 -6.78 10.28 -2.27
CA LEU A 240 -6.64 10.34 -0.81
C LEU A 240 -5.40 9.61 -0.30
N VAL A 241 -5.08 8.42 -0.83
CA VAL A 241 -3.84 7.69 -0.49
C VAL A 241 -2.60 8.51 -0.85
N ALA A 242 -2.61 9.19 -2.00
CA ALA A 242 -1.53 10.10 -2.38
C ALA A 242 -1.35 11.24 -1.36
N CYS A 243 -2.45 11.90 -0.97
CA CYS A 243 -2.44 12.94 0.07
C CYS A 243 -2.01 12.40 1.43
N SER A 244 -2.37 11.16 1.76
CA SER A 244 -2.03 10.47 3.00
C SER A 244 -0.52 10.21 3.13
N ASN A 245 0.08 9.74 2.04
CA ASN A 245 1.53 9.49 1.94
C ASN A 245 2.35 10.79 1.95
N LEU A 246 1.90 11.82 1.22
CA LEU A 246 2.54 13.14 1.19
C LEU A 246 2.20 14.02 2.39
N ALA A 247 1.24 13.59 3.21
CA ALA A 247 0.68 14.31 4.35
C ALA A 247 0.15 15.72 4.01
N THR A 248 -0.47 15.86 2.82
CA THR A 248 -1.03 17.12 2.30
C THR A 248 -2.48 17.33 2.75
N LEU A 249 -2.65 17.72 4.02
CA LEU A 249 -3.97 17.87 4.66
C LEU A 249 -4.94 18.77 3.89
N ASP A 250 -4.47 19.91 3.37
CA ASP A 250 -5.35 20.87 2.69
C ASP A 250 -5.87 20.35 1.34
N GLN A 251 -5.02 19.66 0.57
CA GLN A 251 -5.43 19.01 -0.68
C GLN A 251 -6.41 17.87 -0.41
N GLY A 252 -6.14 17.03 0.60
CA GLY A 252 -7.06 15.96 0.95
C GLY A 252 -8.41 16.47 1.49
N LYS A 253 -8.46 17.61 2.18
CA LYS A 253 -9.73 18.29 2.54
C LYS A 253 -10.49 18.78 1.31
N GLN A 254 -9.80 19.28 0.28
CA GLN A 254 -10.44 19.64 -0.99
C GLN A 254 -11.02 18.40 -1.66
N ILE A 255 -10.27 17.29 -1.72
CA ILE A 255 -10.75 16.00 -2.26
C ILE A 255 -11.97 15.49 -1.46
N HIS A 256 -11.93 15.55 -0.14
CA HIS A 256 -13.08 15.19 0.71
C HIS A 256 -14.31 16.04 0.40
N THR A 257 -14.13 17.34 0.14
CA THR A 257 -15.23 18.22 -0.29
C THR A 257 -15.82 17.77 -1.64
N ILE A 258 -14.98 17.33 -2.58
CA ILE A 258 -15.45 16.80 -3.87
C ILE A 258 -16.21 15.48 -3.66
N ILE A 259 -15.72 14.59 -2.80
CA ILE A 259 -16.40 13.33 -2.42
C ILE A 259 -17.81 13.60 -1.90
N LEU A 260 -17.98 14.60 -1.03
CA LEU A 260 -19.29 15.00 -0.51
C LEU A 260 -20.21 15.50 -1.64
N LYS A 261 -19.70 16.37 -2.52
CA LYS A 261 -20.46 16.91 -3.66
C LYS A 261 -20.91 15.83 -4.65
N LEU A 262 -20.12 14.77 -4.82
CA LEU A 262 -20.46 13.63 -5.69
C LEU A 262 -21.35 12.59 -5.00
N GLY A 263 -21.74 12.79 -3.74
CA GLY A 263 -22.56 11.83 -2.99
C GLY A 263 -21.82 10.53 -2.64
N LEU A 264 -20.49 10.53 -2.67
CA LEU A 264 -19.68 9.32 -2.52
C LEU A 264 -19.30 9.01 -1.06
N HIS A 265 -19.58 9.90 -0.12
CA HIS A 265 -19.14 9.84 1.28
C HIS A 265 -19.65 8.62 2.08
N LEU A 266 -20.77 8.01 1.69
CA LEU A 266 -21.29 6.78 2.32
C LEU A 266 -20.66 5.49 1.76
N ASN A 267 -19.83 5.59 0.72
CA ASN A 267 -19.16 4.43 0.16
C ASN A 267 -18.06 3.96 1.13
N LYS A 268 -18.14 2.69 1.55
CA LYS A 268 -17.20 2.11 2.53
C LYS A 268 -15.72 2.21 2.14
N PHE A 269 -15.39 2.08 0.85
CA PHE A 269 -14.00 2.16 0.39
C PHE A 269 -13.45 3.58 0.55
N ILE A 270 -14.29 4.58 0.28
CA ILE A 270 -13.94 5.99 0.49
C ILE A 270 -13.90 6.33 1.96
N GLY A 271 -14.83 5.80 2.76
CA GLY A 271 -14.81 5.92 4.22
C GLY A 271 -13.48 5.45 4.80
N ALA A 272 -13.02 4.26 4.44
CA ALA A 272 -11.72 3.73 4.83
C ALA A 272 -10.57 4.65 4.36
N ALA A 273 -10.58 5.08 3.10
CA ALA A 273 -9.54 5.97 2.57
C ALA A 273 -9.49 7.34 3.29
N LEU A 274 -10.64 7.89 3.68
CA LEU A 274 -10.73 9.15 4.44
C LEU A 274 -10.23 8.98 5.88
N ILE A 275 -10.57 7.88 6.55
CA ILE A 275 -10.09 7.56 7.90
C ILE A 275 -8.56 7.42 7.88
N ASP A 276 -8.01 6.65 6.93
CA ASP A 276 -6.57 6.48 6.76
C ASP A 276 -5.88 7.83 6.47
N PHE A 277 -6.42 8.61 5.52
CA PHE A 277 -5.91 9.95 5.19
C PHE A 277 -5.83 10.87 6.40
N TYR A 278 -6.93 11.01 7.16
CA TYR A 278 -6.94 11.88 8.33
C TYR A 278 -6.03 11.34 9.44
N GLY A 279 -5.97 10.03 9.65
CA GLY A 279 -5.05 9.39 10.58
C GLY A 279 -3.58 9.66 10.26
N ARG A 280 -3.18 9.53 8.98
CA ARG A 280 -1.82 9.81 8.47
C ARG A 280 -1.53 11.29 8.23
N CYS A 281 -2.48 12.18 8.51
CA CYS A 281 -2.28 13.62 8.64
C CYS A 281 -2.34 14.10 10.10
N GLY A 282 -2.39 13.18 11.07
CA GLY A 282 -2.47 13.50 12.49
C GLY A 282 -3.76 14.22 12.89
N CYS A 283 -4.87 13.99 12.18
CA CYS A 283 -6.18 14.61 12.45
C CYS A 283 -7.20 13.54 12.87
N VAL A 284 -6.91 12.84 13.96
CA VAL A 284 -7.65 11.65 14.39
C VAL A 284 -9.11 11.96 14.72
N GLU A 285 -9.40 13.17 15.18
CA GLU A 285 -10.76 13.63 15.45
C GLU A 285 -11.59 13.67 14.16
N LEU A 286 -11.01 14.13 13.06
CA LEU A 286 -11.66 14.11 11.74
C LEU A 286 -11.82 12.68 11.22
N ALA A 287 -10.82 11.82 11.44
CA ALA A 287 -10.93 10.40 11.12
C ALA A 287 -12.10 9.74 11.88
N LYS A 288 -12.25 10.05 13.17
CA LYS A 288 -13.35 9.56 14.00
C LYS A 288 -14.71 10.09 13.54
N LEU A 289 -14.80 11.37 13.17
CA LEU A 289 -16.04 11.94 12.63
C LEU A 289 -16.48 11.25 11.34
N VAL A 290 -15.54 10.91 10.45
CA VAL A 290 -15.84 10.12 9.25
C VAL A 290 -16.31 8.71 9.64
N TYR A 291 -15.59 8.05 10.55
CA TYR A 291 -15.95 6.71 11.04
C TYR A 291 -17.34 6.66 11.68
N ASP A 292 -17.71 7.68 12.46
CA ASP A 292 -19.01 7.77 13.12
C ASP A 292 -20.17 8.07 12.17
N GLY A 293 -19.89 8.74 11.05
CA GLY A 293 -20.89 9.02 10.02
C GLY A 293 -21.25 7.83 9.12
N LEU A 294 -20.50 6.71 9.20
CA LEU A 294 -20.74 5.52 8.40
C LEU A 294 -21.71 4.57 9.11
N PHE A 295 -22.78 4.16 8.41
CA PHE A 295 -23.86 3.35 8.98
C PHE A 295 -23.45 1.89 9.26
N ALA A 296 -22.73 1.27 8.32
CA ALA A 296 -22.28 -0.12 8.44
C ALA A 296 -20.77 -0.15 8.66
N ARG A 297 -20.36 -0.54 9.88
CA ARG A 297 -18.95 -0.74 10.24
C ARG A 297 -18.57 -2.18 9.92
N ASP A 298 -17.83 -2.36 8.83
CA ASP A 298 -17.20 -3.64 8.54
C ASP A 298 -15.79 -3.71 9.15
N LEU A 299 -15.18 -4.89 9.08
CA LEU A 299 -13.85 -5.16 9.60
C LEU A 299 -12.80 -4.19 9.03
N VAL A 300 -12.93 -3.77 7.78
CA VAL A 300 -11.98 -2.84 7.13
C VAL A 300 -12.03 -1.47 7.81
N LEU A 301 -13.22 -0.93 8.05
CA LEU A 301 -13.39 0.37 8.70
C LEU A 301 -12.88 0.36 10.15
N VAL A 302 -13.19 -0.70 10.91
CA VAL A 302 -12.72 -0.87 12.29
C VAL A 302 -11.20 -0.94 12.33
N ASN A 303 -10.58 -1.81 11.52
CA ASN A 303 -9.13 -1.94 11.45
C ASN A 303 -8.45 -0.62 11.04
N THR A 304 -9.03 0.11 10.08
CA THR A 304 -8.47 1.40 9.64
C THR A 304 -8.51 2.44 10.77
N MET A 305 -9.59 2.48 11.55
CA MET A 305 -9.71 3.37 12.71
C MET A 305 -8.78 2.95 13.86
N MET A 306 -8.66 1.65 14.13
CA MET A 306 -7.71 1.10 15.12
C MET A 306 -6.27 1.47 14.79
N TYR A 307 -5.88 1.33 13.51
CA TYR A 307 -4.57 1.72 13.03
C TYR A 307 -4.35 3.23 13.14
N ALA A 308 -5.34 4.04 12.78
CA ALA A 308 -5.27 5.50 12.93
C ALA A 308 -5.08 5.92 14.40
N TYR A 309 -5.78 5.29 15.35
CA TYR A 309 -5.57 5.52 16.77
C TYR A 309 -4.18 5.09 17.24
N ALA A 310 -3.72 3.89 16.85
CA ALA A 310 -2.44 3.33 17.28
C ALA A 310 -1.26 4.19 16.79
N GLN A 311 -1.29 4.62 15.53
CA GLN A 311 -0.28 5.49 14.92
C GLN A 311 -0.22 6.88 15.55
N ASN A 312 -1.27 7.31 16.26
CA ASN A 312 -1.36 8.65 16.84
C ASN A 312 -1.20 8.69 18.37
N GLY A 313 -0.84 7.57 18.97
CA GLY A 313 -0.65 7.50 20.42
C GLY A 313 -1.97 7.50 21.22
N PHE A 314 -3.02 6.92 20.65
CA PHE A 314 -4.32 6.74 21.31
C PHE A 314 -4.59 5.25 21.57
N GLU A 315 -3.63 4.57 22.21
CA GLU A 315 -3.59 3.10 22.32
C GLU A 315 -4.79 2.54 23.09
N HIS A 316 -5.25 3.25 24.12
CA HIS A 316 -6.46 2.87 24.86
C HIS A 316 -7.69 2.80 23.95
N LYS A 317 -7.84 3.76 23.02
CA LYS A 317 -8.96 3.76 22.07
C LYS A 317 -8.83 2.62 21.07
N THR A 318 -7.61 2.25 20.67
CA THR A 318 -7.38 1.06 19.85
C THR A 318 -7.81 -0.22 20.57
N LEU A 319 -7.42 -0.41 21.83
CA LEU A 319 -7.78 -1.60 22.61
C LEU A 319 -9.27 -1.67 22.94
N GLU A 320 -9.90 -0.53 23.24
CA GLU A 320 -11.35 -0.43 23.41
C GLU A 320 -12.09 -0.86 22.14
N LEU A 321 -11.66 -0.34 20.98
CA LEU A 321 -12.29 -0.69 19.70
C LEU A 321 -12.07 -2.16 19.32
N PHE A 322 -10.92 -2.75 19.68
CA PHE A 322 -10.65 -4.18 19.54
C PHE A 322 -11.60 -5.03 20.38
N GLN A 323 -11.83 -4.66 21.64
CA GLN A 323 -12.77 -5.36 22.53
C GLN A 323 -14.21 -5.30 22.00
N GLN A 324 -14.62 -4.14 21.47
CA GLN A 324 -15.95 -3.93 20.89
C GLN A 324 -16.18 -4.71 19.58
N MET A 325 -15.14 -5.29 18.95
CA MET A 325 -15.31 -6.07 17.70
C MET A 325 -16.25 -7.27 17.87
N ASN A 326 -16.18 -7.94 19.03
CA ASN A 326 -17.05 -9.07 19.34
C ASN A 326 -18.52 -8.64 19.41
N ASP A 327 -18.79 -7.49 20.02
CA ASP A 327 -20.14 -6.93 20.13
C ASP A 327 -20.71 -6.52 18.76
N LEU A 328 -19.83 -6.20 17.81
CA LEU A 328 -20.17 -5.91 16.41
C LEU A 328 -20.30 -7.18 15.55
N GLY A 329 -20.04 -8.37 16.10
CA GLY A 329 -20.03 -9.63 15.35
C GLY A 329 -18.92 -9.72 14.31
N LEU A 330 -17.79 -9.03 14.53
CA LEU A 330 -16.65 -8.99 13.62
C LEU A 330 -15.52 -9.88 14.14
N GLU A 331 -15.07 -10.82 13.31
CA GLU A 331 -13.89 -11.63 13.62
C GLU A 331 -12.60 -10.87 13.28
N PRO A 332 -11.60 -10.85 14.18
CA PRO A 332 -10.28 -10.29 13.89
C PRO A 332 -9.59 -10.97 12.70
N ASN A 333 -8.74 -10.23 11.99
CA ASN A 333 -7.84 -10.77 10.97
C ASN A 333 -6.38 -10.36 11.21
N ASP A 334 -5.50 -10.68 10.26
CA ASP A 334 -4.09 -10.29 10.27
C ASP A 334 -3.90 -8.77 10.44
N VAL A 335 -4.68 -7.95 9.73
CA VAL A 335 -4.62 -6.49 9.84
C VAL A 335 -5.04 -5.99 11.23
N THR A 336 -6.01 -6.66 11.86
CA THR A 336 -6.40 -6.38 13.25
C THR A 336 -5.23 -6.60 14.20
N LEU A 337 -4.53 -7.73 14.07
CA LEU A 337 -3.40 -8.06 14.93
C LEU A 337 -2.28 -7.01 14.83
N VAL A 338 -1.90 -6.59 13.62
CA VAL A 338 -0.90 -5.51 13.44
C VAL A 338 -1.31 -4.24 14.18
N SER A 339 -2.58 -3.83 14.07
CA SER A 339 -3.07 -2.59 14.68
C SER A 339 -3.03 -2.63 16.21
N VAL A 340 -3.38 -3.77 16.80
CA VAL A 340 -3.38 -3.98 18.25
C VAL A 340 -1.97 -4.11 18.80
N LEU A 341 -1.08 -4.85 18.12
CA LEU A 341 0.32 -4.98 18.54
C LEU A 341 1.04 -3.64 18.44
N LEU A 342 0.76 -2.84 17.42
CA LEU A 342 1.28 -1.47 17.32
C LEU A 342 0.83 -0.60 18.51
N ALA A 343 -0.42 -0.73 18.94
CA ALA A 343 -0.90 -0.04 20.13
C ALA A 343 -0.20 -0.56 21.41
N CYS A 344 0.01 -1.86 21.54
CA CYS A 344 0.76 -2.44 22.66
C CYS A 344 2.22 -1.96 22.68
N ASP A 345 2.88 -1.88 21.52
CA ASP A 345 4.22 -1.33 21.40
C ASP A 345 4.27 0.14 21.81
N ASN A 346 3.35 0.96 21.30
CA ASN A 346 3.35 2.39 21.58
C ASN A 346 3.07 2.72 23.05
N ALA A 347 2.30 1.88 23.75
CA ALA A 347 1.99 2.01 25.17
C ALA A 347 2.93 1.23 26.11
N GLY A 348 3.86 0.42 25.58
CA GLY A 348 4.74 -0.42 26.40
C GLY A 348 4.03 -1.58 27.11
N LEU A 349 2.88 -2.04 26.59
CA LEU A 349 2.08 -3.12 27.16
C LEU A 349 2.58 -4.50 26.71
N VAL A 350 3.76 -4.89 27.20
CA VAL A 350 4.47 -6.10 26.74
C VAL A 350 3.68 -7.38 26.95
N ASP A 351 3.14 -7.59 28.15
CA ASP A 351 2.44 -8.83 28.49
C ASP A 351 1.07 -8.92 27.82
N GLU A 352 0.41 -7.77 27.61
CA GLU A 352 -0.81 -7.67 26.81
C GLU A 352 -0.54 -8.04 25.35
N GLY A 353 0.50 -7.44 24.75
CA GLY A 353 0.91 -7.71 23.37
C GLY A 353 1.24 -9.19 23.16
N ARG A 354 1.97 -9.81 24.09
CA ARG A 354 2.23 -11.26 24.08
C ARG A 354 0.94 -12.07 24.14
N ARG A 355 0.06 -11.78 25.10
CA ARG A 355 -1.18 -12.54 25.27
C ARG A 355 -2.06 -12.48 24.03
N ILE A 356 -2.16 -11.29 23.42
CA ILE A 356 -2.91 -11.09 22.18
C ILE A 356 -2.24 -11.85 21.03
N PHE A 357 -0.93 -11.70 20.83
CA PHE A 357 -0.19 -12.44 19.81
C PHE A 357 -0.38 -13.96 19.93
N ASP A 358 -0.24 -14.51 21.14
CA ASP A 358 -0.40 -15.94 21.40
C ASP A 358 -1.83 -16.42 21.12
N SER A 359 -2.85 -15.59 21.39
CA SER A 359 -4.25 -15.93 21.11
C SER A 359 -4.54 -16.09 19.60
N PHE A 360 -3.76 -15.42 18.73
CA PHE A 360 -3.99 -15.47 17.29
C PHE A 360 -3.55 -16.79 16.64
N PHE A 361 -2.70 -17.58 17.29
CA PHE A 361 -2.39 -18.95 16.84
C PHE A 361 -3.60 -19.90 16.93
N GLY A 362 -4.62 -19.56 17.73
CA GLY A 362 -5.86 -20.33 17.83
C GLY A 362 -6.83 -20.15 16.66
N TYR A 363 -6.65 -19.11 15.84
CA TYR A 363 -7.55 -18.82 14.72
C TYR A 363 -7.16 -19.62 13.48
N ARG A 364 -8.04 -20.52 13.03
CA ARG A 364 -7.78 -21.43 11.89
C ARG A 364 -7.48 -20.74 10.55
N ASN A 365 -7.93 -19.50 10.39
CA ASN A 365 -7.84 -18.75 9.12
C ASN A 365 -6.81 -17.60 9.14
N ILE A 366 -6.07 -17.43 10.23
CA ILE A 366 -5.09 -16.32 10.33
C ILE A 366 -3.69 -16.91 10.30
N ARG A 367 -2.93 -16.53 9.28
CA ARG A 367 -1.51 -16.85 9.20
C ARG A 367 -0.70 -15.74 9.85
N ILE A 368 0.12 -16.08 10.84
CA ILE A 368 1.09 -15.14 11.41
C ILE A 368 2.14 -14.82 10.35
N THR A 369 2.16 -13.58 9.87
CA THR A 369 3.15 -13.05 8.94
C THR A 369 4.34 -12.41 9.65
N LYS A 370 5.37 -12.09 8.87
CA LYS A 370 6.58 -11.39 9.31
C LYS A 370 6.30 -10.01 9.92
N GLU A 371 5.24 -9.33 9.50
CA GLU A 371 4.83 -8.04 10.04
C GLU A 371 4.42 -8.16 11.52
N HIS A 372 3.71 -9.23 11.89
CA HIS A 372 3.34 -9.47 13.29
C HIS A 372 4.58 -9.77 14.16
N TYR A 373 5.50 -10.58 13.64
CA TYR A 373 6.79 -10.83 14.30
C TYR A 373 7.58 -9.54 14.48
N ALA A 374 7.59 -8.65 13.48
CA ALA A 374 8.27 -7.36 13.58
C ALA A 374 7.69 -6.48 14.69
N CYS A 375 6.35 -6.44 14.83
CA CYS A 375 5.70 -5.74 15.94
C CYS A 375 6.11 -6.35 17.30
N MET A 376 6.08 -7.67 17.44
CA MET A 376 6.46 -8.34 18.70
C MET A 376 7.95 -8.17 19.06
N VAL A 377 8.83 -8.20 18.06
CA VAL A 377 10.27 -7.92 18.24
C VAL A 377 10.48 -6.47 18.67
N ASP A 378 9.73 -5.51 18.13
CA ASP A 378 9.78 -4.11 18.58
C ASP A 378 9.28 -3.98 20.02
N ILE A 379 8.16 -4.64 20.38
CA ILE A 379 7.61 -4.65 21.75
C ILE A 379 8.67 -5.12 22.77
N TYR A 380 9.28 -6.28 22.53
CA TYR A 380 10.33 -6.81 23.41
C TYR A 380 11.59 -5.94 23.38
N GLY A 381 11.97 -5.48 22.19
CA GLY A 381 13.13 -4.63 21.99
C GLY A 381 13.06 -3.32 22.77
N ARG A 382 11.93 -2.61 22.69
CA ARG A 382 11.70 -1.35 23.42
C ARG A 382 11.64 -1.56 24.92
N ALA A 383 11.12 -2.71 25.38
CA ALA A 383 11.10 -3.09 26.78
C ALA A 383 12.45 -3.59 27.34
N GLY A 384 13.48 -3.75 26.48
CA GLY A 384 14.80 -4.25 26.90
C GLY A 384 14.90 -5.77 27.04
N ARG A 385 13.86 -6.51 26.62
CA ARG A 385 13.80 -7.98 26.62
C ARG A 385 14.49 -8.54 25.37
N LEU A 386 15.77 -8.17 25.16
CA LEU A 386 16.50 -8.41 23.92
C LEU A 386 16.66 -9.90 23.58
N GLN A 387 16.87 -10.75 24.59
CA GLN A 387 17.01 -12.20 24.41
C GLN A 387 15.71 -12.84 23.92
N GLU A 388 14.56 -12.35 24.41
CA GLU A 388 13.25 -12.85 24.00
C GLU A 388 12.90 -12.39 22.59
N ALA A 389 13.30 -11.17 22.24
CA ALA A 389 13.23 -10.69 20.86
C ALA A 389 14.08 -11.57 19.92
N GLU A 390 15.33 -11.87 20.28
CA GLU A 390 16.21 -12.75 19.49
C GLU A 390 15.62 -14.17 19.34
N ALA A 391 15.10 -14.74 20.44
CA ALA A 391 14.44 -16.05 20.43
C ALA A 391 13.23 -16.07 19.49
N LEU A 392 12.42 -15.02 19.49
CA LEU A 392 11.25 -14.91 18.62
C LEU A 392 11.64 -14.81 17.14
N ILE A 393 12.71 -14.06 16.80
CA ILE A 393 13.21 -14.00 15.41
C ILE A 393 13.64 -15.39 14.93
N ASN A 394 14.27 -16.19 15.79
CA ASN A 394 14.70 -17.54 15.44
C ASN A 394 13.55 -18.54 15.28
N GLN A 395 12.34 -18.23 15.78
CA GLN A 395 11.13 -19.02 15.54
C GLN A 395 10.45 -18.69 14.22
N ALA A 396 10.72 -17.51 13.64
CA ALA A 396 10.13 -17.11 12.38
C ALA A 396 10.74 -17.90 11.20
N ASP A 397 9.88 -18.36 10.29
CA ASP A 397 10.34 -18.98 9.05
C ASP A 397 11.07 -17.95 8.18
N ASN A 398 12.35 -18.19 7.90
CA ASN A 398 13.20 -17.35 7.05
C ASN A 398 13.20 -15.86 7.49
N PRO A 399 13.78 -15.53 8.66
CA PRO A 399 13.70 -14.20 9.24
C PRO A 399 14.38 -13.16 8.34
N ASP A 400 13.61 -12.18 7.89
CA ASP A 400 14.09 -11.15 6.98
C ASP A 400 14.91 -10.06 7.70
N ILE A 401 15.55 -9.20 6.89
CA ILE A 401 16.40 -8.11 7.39
C ILE A 401 15.66 -7.15 8.32
N VAL A 402 14.34 -7.01 8.19
CA VAL A 402 13.56 -6.04 8.97
C VAL A 402 13.53 -6.47 10.43
N LEU A 403 13.32 -7.76 10.71
CA LEU A 403 13.35 -8.30 12.07
C LEU A 403 14.70 -8.05 12.77
N TRP A 404 15.80 -8.39 12.09
CA TRP A 404 17.15 -8.18 12.63
C TRP A 404 17.47 -6.69 12.82
N ARG A 405 17.03 -5.82 11.90
CA ARG A 405 17.21 -4.37 12.02
C ARG A 405 16.41 -3.77 13.17
N THR A 406 15.20 -4.27 13.44
CA THR A 406 14.39 -3.88 14.60
C THR A 406 15.12 -4.24 15.89
N LEU A 407 15.65 -5.46 16.00
CA LEU A 407 16.43 -5.86 17.18
C LEU A 407 17.74 -5.07 17.31
N LEU A 408 18.46 -4.79 16.22
CA LEU A 408 19.65 -3.93 16.24
C LEU A 408 19.34 -2.52 16.74
N SER A 409 18.18 -1.96 16.34
CA SER A 409 17.69 -0.69 16.87
C SER A 409 17.41 -0.74 18.38
N ALA A 410 16.90 -1.85 18.89
CA ALA A 410 16.71 -2.08 20.32
C ALA A 410 18.03 -2.23 21.07
N CYS A 411 19.01 -2.97 20.53
CA CYS A 411 20.36 -3.04 21.10
C CYS A 411 21.00 -1.65 21.20
N ARG A 412 20.79 -0.78 20.20
CA ARG A 412 21.20 0.63 20.26
C ARG A 412 20.50 1.40 21.39
N LEU A 413 19.19 1.20 21.56
CA LEU A 413 18.40 1.87 22.59
C LEU A 413 18.91 1.52 24.00
N HIS A 414 19.22 0.24 24.25
CA HIS A 414 19.66 -0.26 25.56
C HIS A 414 21.18 -0.32 25.71
N GLY A 415 21.94 0.00 24.65
CA GLY A 415 23.39 0.05 24.66
C GLY A 415 24.07 -1.33 24.76
N ASP A 416 23.43 -2.41 24.31
CA ASP A 416 23.98 -3.76 24.25
C ASP A 416 24.87 -3.94 23.00
N ILE A 417 26.16 -3.68 23.15
CA ILE A 417 27.14 -3.73 22.07
C ILE A 417 27.39 -5.17 21.61
N THR A 418 27.40 -6.12 22.54
CA THR A 418 27.75 -7.52 22.26
C THR A 418 26.69 -8.18 21.38
N MET A 419 25.41 -8.01 21.71
CA MET A 419 24.33 -8.49 20.87
C MET A 419 24.26 -7.73 19.54
N ALA A 420 24.43 -6.40 19.56
CA ALA A 420 24.44 -5.59 18.34
C ALA A 420 25.51 -6.04 17.34
N GLY A 421 26.73 -6.36 17.80
CA GLY A 421 27.80 -6.85 16.94
C GLY A 421 27.44 -8.17 16.24
N ARG A 422 26.86 -9.13 16.98
CA ARG A 422 26.38 -10.40 16.40
C ARG A 422 25.29 -10.18 15.35
N ILE A 423 24.29 -9.36 15.67
CA ILE A 423 23.17 -9.05 14.77
C ILE A 423 23.65 -8.29 13.54
N PHE A 424 24.55 -7.32 13.71
CA PHE A 424 25.09 -6.54 12.62
C PHE A 424 25.79 -7.43 11.59
N ASN A 425 26.62 -8.39 12.04
CA ASN A 425 27.26 -9.35 11.14
C ASN A 425 26.22 -10.16 10.36
N LYS A 426 25.17 -10.64 11.04
CA LYS A 426 24.08 -11.38 10.39
C LYS A 426 23.31 -10.54 9.36
N VAL A 427 23.06 -9.26 9.65
CA VAL A 427 22.41 -8.34 8.69
C VAL A 427 23.29 -8.10 7.46
N ILE A 428 24.60 -7.90 7.65
CA ILE A 428 25.53 -7.67 6.54
C ILE A 428 25.69 -8.92 5.68
N GLU A 429 25.65 -10.13 6.27
CA GLU A 429 25.61 -11.39 5.51
C GLU A 429 24.35 -11.50 4.64
N LEU A 430 23.18 -11.11 5.18
CA LEU A 430 21.91 -11.15 4.45
C LEU A 430 21.80 -10.05 3.39
N SER A 431 22.31 -8.85 3.68
CA SER A 431 22.22 -7.67 2.81
C SER A 431 23.35 -6.68 3.09
N PRO A 432 24.48 -6.81 2.36
CA PRO A 432 25.65 -5.94 2.54
C PRO A 432 25.40 -4.45 2.29
N LYS A 433 24.32 -4.11 1.58
CA LYS A 433 23.98 -2.75 1.15
C LYS A 433 22.88 -2.07 1.97
N ASP A 434 22.47 -2.64 3.11
CA ASP A 434 21.45 -2.01 3.95
C ASP A 434 22.02 -0.78 4.68
N GLU A 435 21.72 0.42 4.15
CA GLU A 435 22.12 1.70 4.72
C GLU A 435 21.66 1.85 6.18
N GLY A 436 20.43 1.41 6.47
CA GLY A 436 19.81 1.59 7.79
C GLY A 436 20.61 0.93 8.91
N SER A 437 21.03 -0.32 8.71
CA SER A 437 21.79 -1.09 9.71
C SER A 437 23.21 -0.58 9.88
N LEU A 438 23.86 -0.13 8.80
CA LEU A 438 25.16 0.53 8.87
C LEU A 438 25.11 1.82 9.69
N VAL A 439 24.09 2.66 9.45
CA VAL A 439 23.90 3.90 10.20
C VAL A 439 23.57 3.60 11.68
N LEU A 440 22.72 2.61 11.96
CA LEU A 440 22.37 2.21 13.34
C LEU A 440 23.60 1.73 14.12
N SER A 441 24.42 0.85 13.53
CA SER A 441 25.65 0.35 14.16
C SER A 441 26.69 1.46 14.35
N SER A 442 26.90 2.32 13.36
CA SER A 442 27.81 3.47 13.49
C SER A 442 27.39 4.39 14.63
N ASN A 443 26.08 4.66 14.75
CA ASN A 443 25.54 5.47 15.84
C ASN A 443 25.68 4.79 17.21
N LEU A 444 25.49 3.47 17.29
CA LEU A 444 25.69 2.71 18.54
C LEU A 444 27.15 2.76 19.00
N TYR A 445 28.10 2.44 18.13
CA TYR A 445 29.53 2.49 18.48
C TYR A 445 29.96 3.90 18.87
N ALA A 446 29.47 4.93 18.17
CA ALA A 446 29.71 6.32 18.52
C ALA A 446 29.18 6.68 19.92
N SER A 447 27.97 6.21 20.28
CA SER A 447 27.39 6.45 21.60
C SER A 447 28.18 5.83 22.76
N LYS A 448 29.03 4.84 22.46
CA LYS A 448 29.88 4.13 23.43
C LYS A 448 31.34 4.55 23.36
N GLY A 449 31.68 5.50 22.48
CA GLY A 449 33.04 5.99 22.28
C GLY A 449 33.97 5.04 21.52
N ASP A 450 33.46 3.96 20.91
CA ASP A 450 34.25 3.02 20.11
C ASP A 450 34.47 3.57 18.69
N TRP A 451 35.39 4.53 18.58
CA TRP A 451 35.70 5.19 17.31
C TRP A 451 36.35 4.26 16.27
N ASN A 452 37.00 3.17 16.71
CA ASN A 452 37.59 2.20 15.80
C ASN A 452 36.50 1.49 14.98
N GLN A 453 35.45 1.01 15.65
CA GLN A 453 34.32 0.39 14.95
C GLN A 453 33.53 1.40 14.10
N VAL A 454 33.40 2.65 14.55
CA VAL A 454 32.79 3.72 13.73
C VAL A 454 33.55 3.91 12.41
N ILE A 455 34.88 3.89 12.44
CA ILE A 455 35.72 4.00 11.25
C ILE A 455 35.52 2.79 10.33
N CYS A 456 35.52 1.56 10.87
CA CYS A 456 35.25 0.34 10.11
C CYS A 456 33.90 0.40 9.38
N VAL A 457 32.83 0.74 10.08
CA VAL A 457 31.48 0.85 9.48
C VAL A 457 31.43 1.95 8.41
N LYS A 458 32.09 3.10 8.63
CA LYS A 458 32.18 4.17 7.63
C LYS A 458 33.00 3.76 6.40
N SER A 459 34.02 2.92 6.53
CA SER A 459 34.75 2.36 5.39
C SER A 459 33.81 1.51 4.54
N LEU A 460 33.07 0.60 5.19
CA LEU A 460 32.10 -0.28 4.53
C LEU A 460 31.00 0.52 3.80
N MET A 461 30.53 1.62 4.39
CA MET A 461 29.58 2.53 3.72
C MET A 461 30.18 3.15 2.44
N ARG A 462 31.45 3.57 2.47
CA ARG A 462 32.15 4.15 1.30
C ARG A 462 32.37 3.12 0.20
N GLU A 463 32.81 1.91 0.56
CA GLU A 463 33.01 0.79 -0.37
C GLU A 463 31.71 0.44 -1.10
N ASN A 464 30.58 0.44 -0.39
CA ASN A 464 29.26 0.19 -0.95
C ASN A 464 28.62 1.42 -1.64
N ARG A 465 29.33 2.55 -1.72
CA ARG A 465 28.83 3.82 -2.29
C ARG A 465 27.53 4.32 -1.65
N LEU A 466 27.34 4.00 -0.36
CA LEU A 466 26.16 4.42 0.40
C LEU A 466 26.38 5.82 0.96
N LYS A 467 25.38 6.70 0.80
CA LYS A 467 25.37 8.04 1.40
C LYS A 467 24.31 8.09 2.48
N LYS A 468 24.70 8.50 3.68
CA LYS A 468 23.77 8.73 4.79
C LYS A 468 22.77 9.82 4.40
N SER A 469 21.49 9.49 4.47
CA SER A 469 20.42 10.50 4.34
C SER A 469 20.53 11.56 5.45
N PRO A 470 20.51 12.87 5.13
CA PRO A 470 20.58 13.92 6.15
C PRO A 470 19.32 13.92 7.02
N ALA A 471 19.47 14.32 8.28
CA ALA A 471 18.33 14.53 9.17
C ALA A 471 17.57 15.78 8.72
N MET A 472 16.34 15.58 8.26
CA MET A 472 15.49 16.62 7.71
C MET A 472 14.14 16.64 8.41
N SER A 473 13.62 17.85 8.60
CA SER A 473 12.24 18.08 9.00
C SER A 473 11.61 19.07 8.04
N TRP A 474 10.32 18.93 7.77
CA TRP A 474 9.62 19.86 6.89
C TRP A 474 8.25 20.23 7.44
N VAL A 475 7.78 21.40 7.01
CA VAL A 475 6.43 21.91 7.29
C VAL A 475 5.76 22.27 5.97
N ILE A 476 4.44 22.22 5.96
CA ILE A 476 3.63 22.64 4.83
C ILE A 476 2.85 23.87 5.26
N ILE A 477 3.15 25.03 4.69
CA ILE A 477 2.52 26.31 5.03
C ILE A 477 2.12 27.01 3.74
N GLY A 478 0.84 27.35 3.59
CA GLY A 478 0.34 28.01 2.37
C GLY A 478 0.43 27.15 1.11
N GLY A 479 0.48 25.82 1.24
CA GLY A 479 0.65 24.89 0.12
C GLY A 479 2.10 24.67 -0.32
N GLU A 480 3.08 25.32 0.30
CA GLU A 480 4.49 25.16 0.01
C GLU A 480 5.17 24.26 1.05
N VAL A 481 6.05 23.36 0.57
CA VAL A 481 6.90 22.52 1.44
C VAL A 481 8.17 23.29 1.79
N HIS A 482 8.39 23.53 3.09
CA HIS A 482 9.62 24.14 3.59
C HIS A 482 10.43 23.09 4.36
N THR A 483 11.63 22.77 3.84
CA THR A 483 12.49 21.71 4.38
C THR A 483 13.69 22.29 5.12
N PHE A 484 13.97 21.74 6.29
CA PHE A 484 15.02 22.15 7.22
C PHE A 484 15.98 20.98 7.44
N MET A 485 17.27 21.24 7.24
CA MET A 485 18.34 20.27 7.47
C MET A 485 19.08 20.64 8.76
N ALA A 486 19.38 19.63 9.59
CA ALA A 486 20.12 19.84 10.83
C ALA A 486 21.47 20.53 10.57
N GLY A 487 21.76 21.59 11.33
CA GLY A 487 23.00 22.38 11.20
C GLY A 487 23.09 23.29 9.98
N ASN A 488 22.04 23.40 9.14
CA ASN A 488 22.06 24.29 7.98
C ASN A 488 21.74 25.75 8.38
N CYS A 489 22.77 26.57 8.48
CA CYS A 489 22.66 28.00 8.78
C CYS A 489 22.50 28.90 7.54
N SER A 490 22.53 28.33 6.33
CA SER A 490 22.50 29.08 5.07
C SER A 490 21.11 29.18 4.44
N GLN A 491 20.07 28.76 5.18
CA GLN A 491 18.69 28.79 4.69
C GLN A 491 18.12 30.22 4.63
N PRO A 492 17.20 30.49 3.69
CA PRO A 492 16.47 31.76 3.67
C PRO A 492 15.78 32.04 5.01
N ASN A 493 15.80 33.30 5.45
CA ASN A 493 15.19 33.75 6.72
C ASN A 493 15.80 33.12 7.99
N PHE A 494 17.05 32.66 7.92
CA PHE A 494 17.73 32.07 9.08
C PHE A 494 17.81 33.02 10.28
N LYS A 495 17.95 34.34 10.06
CA LYS A 495 18.05 35.32 11.15
C LYS A 495 16.77 35.37 11.99
N GLU A 496 15.63 35.33 11.32
CA GLU A 496 14.30 35.32 11.95
C GLU A 496 14.06 34.01 12.71
N ILE A 497 14.44 32.88 12.11
CA ILE A 497 14.35 31.56 12.75
C ILE A 497 15.27 31.50 13.98
N ASP A 498 16.51 31.95 13.87
CA ASP A 498 17.50 31.96 14.95
C ASP A 498 17.06 32.84 16.13
N CYS A 499 16.43 33.97 15.84
CA CYS A 499 15.83 34.84 16.86
C CYS A 499 14.76 34.08 17.69
N ILE A 500 13.82 33.42 17.01
CA ILE A 500 12.77 32.62 17.68
C ILE A 500 13.36 31.45 18.45
N ILE A 501 14.33 30.72 17.89
CA ILE A 501 14.98 29.61 18.59
C ILE A 501 15.62 30.10 19.88
N LYS A 502 16.39 31.20 19.84
CA LYS A 502 17.05 31.75 21.03
C LYS A 502 16.05 32.18 22.09
N GLU A 503 14.95 32.82 21.69
CA GLU A 503 13.88 33.22 22.60
C GLU A 503 13.20 32.00 23.25
N LEU A 504 12.81 31.00 22.45
CA LEU A 504 12.20 29.77 22.95
C LEU A 504 13.14 29.02 23.88
N MET A 505 14.42 28.88 23.51
CA MET A 505 15.43 28.22 24.33
C MET A 505 15.60 28.89 25.69
N LYS A 506 15.53 30.22 25.76
CA LYS A 506 15.52 30.95 27.04
C LYS A 506 14.29 30.57 27.88
N LYS A 507 13.10 30.68 27.30
CA LYS A 507 11.82 30.42 27.99
C LYS A 507 11.68 28.98 28.46
N VAL A 508 12.08 27.98 27.65
CA VAL A 508 12.00 26.58 28.06
C VAL A 508 13.05 26.22 29.12
N LYS A 509 14.21 26.88 29.14
CA LYS A 509 15.21 26.72 30.22
C LYS A 509 14.65 27.22 31.56
N GLU A 510 13.91 28.33 31.55
CA GLU A 510 13.18 28.81 32.74
C GLU A 510 12.10 27.81 33.22
N LEU A 511 11.56 26.99 32.31
CA LEU A 511 10.63 25.89 32.63
C LEU A 511 11.34 24.56 32.96
N GLY A 512 12.66 24.54 33.12
CA GLY A 512 13.43 23.35 33.52
C GLY A 512 13.97 22.49 32.38
N TYR A 513 14.02 22.99 31.14
CA TYR A 513 14.66 22.28 30.03
C TYR A 513 16.18 22.20 30.23
N VAL A 514 16.72 20.98 30.19
CA VAL A 514 18.16 20.71 30.19
C VAL A 514 18.54 20.07 28.84
N PRO A 515 19.48 20.65 28.07
CA PRO A 515 19.94 20.07 26.81
C PRO A 515 20.60 18.70 27.05
N ALA A 516 20.15 17.68 26.33
CA ALA A 516 20.67 16.32 26.45
C ALA A 516 21.77 16.06 25.40
N THR A 517 23.03 16.32 25.76
CA THR A 517 24.17 16.26 24.83
C THR A 517 24.52 14.84 24.37
N GLU A 518 24.03 13.80 25.05
CA GLU A 518 24.18 12.40 24.63
C GLU A 518 23.54 12.09 23.27
N PHE A 519 22.59 12.92 22.81
CA PHE A 519 21.99 12.77 21.48
C PHE A 519 22.87 13.32 20.34
N VAL A 520 23.99 13.97 20.66
CA VAL A 520 24.97 14.45 19.67
C VAL A 520 26.11 13.45 19.55
N LEU A 521 25.97 12.53 18.58
CA LEU A 521 26.92 11.43 18.33
C LEU A 521 28.19 11.84 17.56
N GLN A 522 28.41 13.14 17.39
CA GLN A 522 29.61 13.69 16.75
C GLN A 522 30.71 13.86 17.81
N ASN A 523 31.97 13.65 17.41
CA ASN A 523 33.11 13.88 18.29
C ASN A 523 33.36 15.39 18.44
N LEU A 524 32.61 16.03 19.35
CA LEU A 524 32.63 17.46 19.62
C LEU A 524 32.81 17.71 21.12
N ASN A 525 33.25 18.91 21.49
CA ASN A 525 33.26 19.31 22.89
C ASN A 525 31.83 19.58 23.40
N GLU A 526 31.62 19.57 24.72
CA GLU A 526 30.26 19.71 25.29
C GLU A 526 29.56 21.02 24.90
N LYS A 527 30.29 22.13 24.80
CA LYS A 527 29.71 23.42 24.37
C LYS A 527 29.24 23.39 22.92
N GLU A 528 29.99 22.72 22.05
CA GLU A 528 29.62 22.51 20.65
C GLU A 528 28.44 21.54 20.51
N LYS A 529 28.37 20.50 21.34
CA LYS A 529 27.21 19.60 21.39
C LYS A 529 25.95 20.36 21.78
N GLU A 530 25.99 21.14 22.86
CA GLU A 530 24.86 21.99 23.27
C GLU A 530 24.43 22.94 22.15
N ARG A 531 25.38 23.58 21.48
CA ARG A 531 25.08 24.48 20.35
C ARG A 531 24.46 23.73 19.18
N SER A 532 24.90 22.51 18.89
CA SER A 532 24.33 21.67 17.83
C SER A 532 22.86 21.35 18.07
N LEU A 533 22.47 21.10 19.33
CA LEU A 533 21.09 20.82 19.72
C LEU A 533 20.12 21.97 19.39
N TYR A 534 20.58 23.22 19.34
CA TYR A 534 19.72 24.36 18.98
C TYR A 534 19.26 24.28 17.52
N TYR A 535 20.08 23.70 16.65
CA TYR A 535 19.90 23.69 15.20
C TYR A 535 19.54 22.31 14.66
N HIS A 536 18.89 21.49 15.50
CA HIS A 536 18.20 20.30 15.02
C HIS A 536 17.05 20.68 14.08
N SER A 537 16.83 19.86 13.05
CA SER A 537 15.85 20.12 12.00
C SER A 537 14.43 20.39 12.53
N GLU A 538 14.03 19.73 13.61
CA GLU A 538 12.71 19.88 14.23
C GLU A 538 12.55 21.27 14.84
N LYS A 539 13.58 21.75 15.56
CA LYS A 539 13.55 23.07 16.20
C LYS A 539 13.52 24.18 15.17
N LEU A 540 14.30 24.01 14.08
CA LEU A 540 14.28 24.92 12.93
C LEU A 540 12.88 24.98 12.28
N ALA A 541 12.27 23.83 12.02
CA ALA A 541 10.94 23.74 11.42
C ALA A 541 9.84 24.38 12.31
N ILE A 542 9.88 24.15 13.62
CA ILE A 542 8.94 24.75 14.59
C ILE A 542 9.13 26.27 14.66
N ALA A 543 10.38 26.73 14.79
CA ALA A 543 10.67 28.16 14.85
C ALA A 543 10.24 28.89 13.56
N PHE A 544 10.52 28.31 12.39
CA PHE A 544 10.02 28.84 11.12
C PHE A 544 8.49 28.88 11.09
N SER A 545 7.82 27.83 11.54
CA SER A 545 6.35 27.78 11.58
C SER A 545 5.76 28.86 12.46
N LEU A 546 6.35 29.10 13.64
CA LEU A 546 5.94 30.16 14.56
C LEU A 546 6.13 31.55 13.93
N TRP A 547 7.29 31.79 13.32
CA TRP A 547 7.59 33.03 12.60
C TRP A 547 6.59 33.28 11.47
N LYS A 548 6.46 32.33 10.54
CA LYS A 548 5.70 32.48 9.30
C LYS A 548 4.18 32.57 9.55
N THR A 549 3.66 31.87 10.56
CA THR A 549 2.22 31.87 10.85
C THR A 549 1.78 33.01 11.74
N SER A 550 2.69 33.65 12.49
CA SER A 550 2.41 34.76 13.41
C SER A 550 1.15 34.54 14.29
N GLY A 551 0.91 33.30 14.73
CA GLY A 551 -0.24 32.92 15.56
C GLY A 551 -1.58 32.68 14.82
N LYS A 552 -1.63 32.75 13.50
CA LYS A 552 -2.87 32.57 12.71
C LYS A 552 -3.40 31.13 12.68
N THR A 553 -2.59 30.12 12.98
CA THR A 553 -3.00 28.71 12.96
C THR A 553 -2.98 28.13 14.38
N SER A 554 -4.01 27.36 14.73
CA SER A 554 -4.11 26.76 16.08
C SER A 554 -3.10 25.65 16.34
N CYS A 555 -2.67 24.93 15.29
CA CYS A 555 -1.81 23.74 15.38
C CYS A 555 -0.63 23.85 14.40
N ILE A 556 0.57 23.46 14.85
CA ILE A 556 1.78 23.34 14.03
C ILE A 556 2.00 21.87 13.70
N ARG A 557 2.16 21.53 12.42
CA ARG A 557 2.46 20.17 11.97
C ARG A 557 3.86 20.14 11.39
N ILE A 558 4.70 19.27 11.95
CA ILE A 558 6.05 19.01 11.44
C ILE A 558 6.18 17.53 11.07
N TYR A 559 7.00 17.27 10.06
CA TYR A 559 7.31 15.93 9.59
C TYR A 559 8.82 15.71 9.67
N LYS A 560 9.25 14.50 10.00
CA LYS A 560 10.66 14.14 10.13
C LYS A 560 10.93 12.81 9.42
N ASN A 561 12.05 12.75 8.69
CA ASN A 561 12.48 11.54 7.99
C ASN A 561 13.19 10.50 8.89
N LEU A 562 13.32 10.79 10.18
CA LEU A 562 13.96 9.95 11.21
C LEU A 562 13.12 10.01 12.49
N LYS A 563 13.34 9.10 13.44
CA LYS A 563 12.76 9.20 14.79
C LYS A 563 13.14 10.54 15.43
N VAL A 564 12.19 11.26 16.03
CA VAL A 564 12.47 12.50 16.79
C VAL A 564 13.42 12.15 17.93
N CYS A 565 14.50 12.91 18.15
CA CYS A 565 15.43 12.61 19.23
C CYS A 565 14.86 12.99 20.61
N GLY A 566 15.38 12.39 21.69
CA GLY A 566 14.87 12.62 23.05
C GLY A 566 14.97 14.08 23.48
N ASP A 567 16.05 14.77 23.11
CA ASP A 567 16.22 16.21 23.35
C ASP A 567 15.13 17.06 22.67
N CYS A 568 14.89 16.85 21.38
CA CYS A 568 13.83 17.52 20.65
C CYS A 568 12.46 17.18 21.24
N HIS A 569 12.20 15.93 21.58
CA HIS A 569 10.94 15.51 22.19
C HIS A 569 10.65 16.26 23.51
N ALA A 570 11.64 16.29 24.42
CA ALA A 570 11.54 17.03 25.68
C ALA A 570 11.37 18.55 25.47
N TRP A 571 12.12 19.11 24.51
CA TRP A 571 12.02 20.52 24.15
C TRP A 571 10.63 20.89 23.61
N ILE A 572 10.10 20.11 22.66
CA ILE A 572 8.80 20.39 22.02
C ILE A 572 7.68 20.42 23.08
N LYS A 573 7.68 19.49 24.04
CA LYS A 573 6.74 19.52 25.18
C LYS A 573 6.71 20.91 25.83
N LEU A 574 7.87 21.40 26.27
CA LEU A 574 7.94 22.70 26.95
C LEU A 574 7.60 23.87 26.02
N VAL A 575 7.96 23.79 24.73
CA VAL A 575 7.54 24.80 23.75
C VAL A 575 6.03 24.92 23.68
N THR A 576 5.26 23.82 23.70
CA THR A 576 3.79 23.90 23.67
C THR A 576 3.21 24.69 24.84
N LYS A 577 3.81 24.63 26.04
CA LYS A 577 3.45 25.49 27.18
C LYS A 577 3.78 26.96 26.94
N VAL A 578 4.94 27.23 26.34
CA VAL A 578 5.39 28.60 26.06
C VAL A 578 4.52 29.28 25.02
N VAL A 579 4.15 28.57 23.95
CA VAL A 579 3.42 29.15 22.81
C VAL A 579 1.90 28.98 22.91
N GLY A 580 1.40 28.13 23.82
CA GLY A 580 -0.04 27.85 23.96
C GLY A 580 -0.67 27.21 22.73
N ARG A 581 0.11 26.44 21.97
CA ARG A 581 -0.33 25.80 20.71
C ARG A 581 0.03 24.33 20.73
N GLU A 582 -0.85 23.54 20.12
CA GLU A 582 -0.56 22.14 19.84
C GLU A 582 0.49 22.02 18.74
N ILE A 583 1.44 21.11 18.94
CA ILE A 583 2.44 20.75 17.94
C ILE A 583 2.27 19.26 17.68
N ILE A 584 2.05 18.89 16.42
CA ILE A 584 1.98 17.50 15.98
C ILE A 584 3.25 17.21 15.19
N ALA A 585 4.04 16.24 15.65
CA ALA A 585 5.23 15.78 14.95
C ALA A 585 5.03 14.35 14.44
N ARG A 586 5.10 14.15 13.12
CA ARG A 586 5.17 12.82 12.51
C ARG A 586 6.63 12.41 12.34
N ASP A 587 7.02 11.31 12.96
CA ASP A 587 8.29 10.66 12.68
C ASP A 587 8.10 9.39 11.83
N THR A 588 9.17 8.62 11.65
CA THR A 588 9.12 7.39 10.83
C THR A 588 8.27 6.26 11.44
N LYS A 589 7.96 6.33 12.74
CA LYS A 589 7.22 5.29 13.47
C LYS A 589 5.78 5.71 13.80
N ARG A 590 5.55 6.95 14.22
CA ARG A 590 4.25 7.42 14.72
C ARG A 590 4.11 8.95 14.73
N PHE A 591 2.92 9.42 15.10
CA PHE A 591 2.66 10.79 15.48
C PHE A 591 2.84 11.01 16.98
N HIS A 592 3.39 12.16 17.30
CA HIS A 592 3.49 12.71 18.65
C HIS A 592 2.61 13.96 18.71
N HIS A 593 1.57 13.91 19.52
CA HIS A 593 0.69 15.04 19.77
C HIS A 593 1.15 15.73 21.03
N PHE A 594 1.82 16.88 20.87
CA PHE A 594 2.31 17.69 21.98
C PHE A 594 1.30 18.78 22.32
N LYS A 595 0.88 18.82 23.58
CA LYS A 595 -0.05 19.82 24.08
C LYS A 595 0.18 20.04 25.58
N ASP A 596 0.26 21.31 25.99
CA ASP A 596 0.39 21.73 27.39
C ASP A 596 1.53 21.02 28.15
N GLY A 597 2.62 20.71 27.45
CA GLY A 597 3.80 20.02 28.01
C GLY A 597 3.68 18.52 28.16
N VAL A 598 2.64 17.91 27.61
CA VAL A 598 2.45 16.45 27.54
C VAL A 598 2.55 16.01 26.08
N CYS A 599 2.99 14.77 25.86
CA CYS A 599 2.96 14.12 24.56
C CYS A 599 2.01 12.92 24.61
N SER A 600 1.31 12.62 23.52
CA SER A 600 0.44 11.42 23.41
C SER A 600 1.16 10.11 23.74
N CYS A 601 2.48 10.03 23.53
CA CYS A 601 3.27 8.84 23.86
C CYS A 601 3.58 8.62 25.35
N LYS A 602 3.19 9.55 26.24
CA LYS A 602 3.42 9.47 27.70
C LYS A 602 4.89 9.22 28.09
N ASP A 603 5.82 9.78 27.31
CA ASP A 603 7.27 9.60 27.46
C ASP A 603 7.78 8.15 27.28
N TYR A 604 6.92 7.22 26.86
CA TYR A 604 7.34 5.94 26.31
C TYR A 604 7.78 6.16 24.86
N TRP A 605 8.93 6.83 24.69
CA TRP A 605 9.40 7.42 23.43
C TRP A 605 10.05 6.44 22.46
#